data_AF-A0A819IXQ7-F1
#
_entry.id   AF-A0A819IXQ7-F1
#
_cell.length_a   1.000
_cell.length_b   1.000
_cell.length_c   1.000
_cell.angle_alpha   90.00
_cell.angle_beta   90.00
_cell.angle_gamma   90.00
#
_symmetry.space_group_name_H-M   'P 1'
#
loop_
_entity.id
_entity.type
_entity.pdbx_description
1 polymer ?
#
loop_
_entity_poly.entity_id
_entity_poly.type
_entity_poly.pdbx_seq_one_letter_code
_entity_poly.pdbx_strand_id
1 'polypeptide(L)'
;EDINNTKKELEVEEDNLRKNEQHLTELENQKKLLEVEKQQLMKTWQQLDDQRIDNLNQLQNIKLKLAAAEDLMRESQMKISNAEEQQQTQNLLLDNLKTTCQQLENDLTMKGDECEDLRACKEEYTRELQETERAQQQAEQLLTQLKQQERELTNQKAQAEREQQAALTQLNNAQYEARIAKERVEQAKKNLQKAEEDLNNCFSFKFLFISFGEDNKREKQDAVNRARHDLEQAEQKLETKKRNLSDHEQKHTAATNKTLDLTSQLKQKTQDRIQQDQTLTSKINNVAMCKSKVENITTQYRDATSERRKLQIEKKNTESKMEDARTKIVTLNSELEKHRQDFTKHEAQKKELSNETQMIDRTITNHQRTMTEHQDSITSNQRNLVKATNDLQQKQTIVELSKQKVQSLKQSIRDKKSFRKNVQANRWAASPSKVNKSG
;
A
#
# COMPACT_ATOMS: atom_id res chain seq x y z
N GLU A 1 2.59 -3.95 -144.77
CA GLU A 1 3.43 -3.34 -143.73
C GLU A 1 2.60 -2.83 -142.57
N ASP A 2 1.62 -1.96 -142.83
CA ASP A 2 0.76 -1.34 -141.80
C ASP A 2 0.04 -2.32 -140.86
N ILE A 3 -0.48 -3.45 -141.38
CA ILE A 3 -1.10 -4.49 -140.53
C ILE A 3 -0.07 -5.11 -139.57
N ASN A 4 1.18 -5.27 -139.99
CA ASN A 4 2.23 -5.83 -139.15
C ASN A 4 2.71 -4.82 -138.10
N ASN A 5 2.75 -3.52 -138.43
CA ASN A 5 3.05 -2.46 -137.46
C ASN A 5 1.94 -2.35 -136.40
N THR A 6 0.66 -2.33 -136.80
CA THR A 6 -0.47 -2.32 -135.84
C THR A 6 -0.54 -3.60 -135.00
N LYS A 7 -0.06 -4.75 -135.52
CA LYS A 7 0.10 -5.99 -134.72
C LYS A 7 1.20 -5.88 -133.67
N LYS A 8 2.36 -5.30 -133.99
CA LYS A 8 3.43 -5.06 -133.02
C LYS A 8 2.99 -4.08 -131.94
N GLU A 9 2.27 -3.02 -132.33
CA GLU A 9 1.65 -2.08 -131.37
C GLU A 9 0.63 -2.78 -130.47
N LEU A 10 -0.16 -3.72 -131.02
CA LEU A 10 -1.09 -4.52 -130.24
C LEU A 10 -0.37 -5.44 -129.24
N GLU A 11 0.70 -6.14 -129.64
CA GLU A 11 1.48 -7.01 -128.74
C GLU A 11 2.10 -6.20 -127.58
N VAL A 12 2.68 -5.03 -127.87
CA VAL A 12 3.23 -4.15 -126.85
C VAL A 12 2.14 -3.63 -125.89
N GLU A 13 0.97 -3.27 -126.42
CA GLU A 13 -0.14 -2.79 -125.59
C GLU A 13 -0.81 -3.92 -124.78
N GLU A 14 -0.87 -5.15 -125.31
CA GLU A 14 -1.33 -6.34 -124.57
C GLU A 14 -0.36 -6.73 -123.43
N ASP A 15 0.95 -6.62 -123.64
CA ASP A 15 1.95 -6.80 -122.58
C ASP A 15 1.89 -5.68 -121.53
N ASN A 16 1.68 -4.43 -121.95
CA ASN A 16 1.46 -3.31 -121.03
C ASN A 16 0.16 -3.49 -120.23
N LEU A 17 -0.90 -3.99 -120.85
CA LEU A 17 -2.16 -4.31 -120.18
C LEU A 17 -1.94 -5.41 -119.13
N ARG A 18 -1.25 -6.51 -119.46
CA ARG A 18 -0.93 -7.57 -118.48
C ARG A 18 -0.12 -7.06 -117.29
N LYS A 19 0.91 -6.23 -117.54
CA LYS A 19 1.70 -5.61 -116.47
C LYS A 19 0.84 -4.69 -115.59
N ASN A 20 -0.05 -3.90 -116.20
CA ASN A 20 -0.96 -3.03 -115.46
C ASN A 20 -2.00 -3.82 -114.65
N GLU A 21 -2.51 -4.95 -115.16
CA GLU A 21 -3.40 -5.86 -114.44
C GLU A 21 -2.69 -6.57 -113.26
N GLN A 22 -1.42 -6.95 -113.44
CA GLN A 22 -0.58 -7.48 -112.34
C GLN A 22 -0.35 -6.43 -111.25
N HIS A 23 0.05 -5.22 -111.62
CA HIS A 23 0.21 -4.11 -110.68
C HIS A 23 -1.11 -3.75 -109.97
N LEU A 24 -2.24 -3.82 -110.68
CA LEU A 24 -3.56 -3.61 -110.08
C LEU A 24 -3.84 -4.66 -108.99
N THR A 25 -3.57 -5.93 -109.29
CA THR A 25 -3.73 -7.04 -108.33
C THR A 25 -2.83 -6.89 -107.11
N GLU A 26 -1.58 -6.44 -107.30
CA GLU A 26 -0.66 -6.13 -106.19
C GLU A 26 -1.17 -4.99 -105.31
N LEU A 27 -1.70 -3.92 -105.90
CA LEU A 27 -2.30 -2.81 -105.15
C LEU A 27 -3.58 -3.23 -104.40
N GLU A 28 -4.41 -4.11 -104.98
CA GLU A 28 -5.57 -4.69 -104.27
C GLU A 28 -5.13 -5.54 -103.07
N ASN A 29 -4.08 -6.32 -103.21
CA ASN A 29 -3.52 -7.13 -102.13
C ASN A 29 -2.91 -6.26 -101.03
N GLN A 30 -2.15 -5.22 -101.39
CA GLN A 30 -1.61 -4.25 -100.44
C GLN A 30 -2.71 -3.52 -99.66
N LYS A 31 -3.78 -3.09 -100.35
CA LYS A 31 -4.94 -2.48 -99.71
C LYS A 31 -5.60 -3.43 -98.69
N LYS A 32 -5.81 -4.69 -99.06
CA LYS A 32 -6.39 -5.70 -98.15
C LYS A 32 -5.50 -5.94 -96.93
N LEU A 33 -4.19 -6.04 -97.12
CA LEU A 33 -3.24 -6.23 -96.02
C LEU A 33 -3.27 -5.04 -95.04
N LEU A 34 -3.21 -3.81 -95.56
CA LEU A 34 -3.28 -2.59 -94.74
C LEU A 34 -4.60 -2.48 -93.96
N GLU A 35 -5.72 -2.91 -94.56
CA GLU A 35 -7.03 -2.92 -93.89
C GLU A 35 -7.06 -3.95 -92.75
N VAL A 36 -6.53 -5.16 -92.98
CA VAL A 36 -6.44 -6.21 -91.94
C VAL A 36 -5.53 -5.76 -90.80
N GLU A 37 -4.35 -5.22 -91.09
CA GLU A 37 -3.43 -4.70 -90.08
C GLU A 37 -4.07 -3.58 -89.26
N LYS A 38 -4.77 -2.65 -89.93
CA LYS A 38 -5.51 -1.57 -89.25
C LYS A 38 -6.59 -2.13 -88.32
N GLN A 39 -7.38 -3.09 -88.77
CA GLN A 39 -8.43 -3.70 -87.94
C GLN A 39 -7.84 -4.44 -86.74
N GLN A 40 -6.72 -5.15 -86.93
CA GLN A 40 -6.02 -5.84 -85.86
C GLN A 40 -5.45 -4.85 -84.83
N LEU A 41 -4.84 -3.74 -85.29
CA LEU A 41 -4.37 -2.66 -84.43
C LEU A 41 -5.52 -1.98 -83.66
N MET A 42 -6.67 -1.73 -84.30
CA MET A 42 -7.84 -1.19 -83.58
C MET A 42 -8.35 -2.15 -82.51
N LYS A 43 -8.37 -3.46 -82.79
CA LYS A 43 -8.79 -4.46 -81.83
C LYS A 43 -7.83 -4.54 -80.62
N THR A 44 -6.52 -4.55 -80.86
CA THR A 44 -5.54 -4.56 -79.76
C THR A 44 -5.56 -3.25 -78.99
N TRP A 45 -5.74 -2.12 -79.66
CA TRP A 45 -5.90 -0.82 -79.01
C TRP A 45 -7.12 -0.79 -78.08
N GLN A 46 -8.27 -1.28 -78.53
CA GLN A 46 -9.48 -1.34 -77.70
C GLN A 46 -9.28 -2.25 -76.48
N GLN A 47 -8.66 -3.42 -76.66
CA GLN A 47 -8.35 -4.32 -75.55
C GLN A 47 -7.42 -3.68 -74.51
N LEU A 48 -6.43 -2.90 -74.95
CA LEU A 48 -5.55 -2.15 -74.05
C LEU A 48 -6.29 -1.01 -73.34
N ASP A 49 -7.22 -0.33 -74.00
CA ASP A 49 -8.05 0.72 -73.39
C ASP A 49 -8.96 0.14 -72.30
N ASP A 50 -9.65 -0.97 -72.59
CA ASP A 50 -10.48 -1.69 -71.63
C ASP A 50 -9.66 -2.13 -70.41
N GLN A 51 -8.49 -2.73 -70.62
CA GLN A 51 -7.56 -3.10 -69.54
C GLN A 51 -7.04 -1.88 -68.77
N ARG A 52 -6.81 -0.75 -69.43
CA ARG A 52 -6.40 0.50 -68.77
C ARG A 52 -7.51 1.01 -67.85
N ILE A 53 -8.76 0.98 -68.31
CA ILE A 53 -9.93 1.40 -67.52
C ILE A 53 -10.10 0.49 -66.30
N ASP A 54 -10.00 -0.82 -66.47
CA ASP A 54 -10.07 -1.78 -65.36
C ASP A 54 -8.95 -1.54 -64.33
N ASN A 55 -7.72 -1.32 -64.78
CA ASN A 55 -6.59 -0.98 -63.91
C ASN A 55 -6.80 0.35 -63.17
N LEU A 56 -7.40 1.36 -63.81
CA LEU A 56 -7.74 2.63 -63.15
C LEU A 56 -8.79 2.43 -62.05
N ASN A 57 -9.80 1.59 -62.29
CA ASN A 57 -10.80 1.25 -61.28
C ASN A 57 -10.18 0.48 -60.10
N GLN A 58 -9.30 -0.48 -60.37
CA GLN A 58 -8.54 -1.18 -59.33
C GLN A 58 -7.67 -0.22 -58.52
N LEU A 59 -6.95 0.68 -59.18
CA LEU A 59 -6.13 1.71 -58.54
C LEU A 59 -6.96 2.58 -57.60
N GLN A 60 -8.14 3.01 -58.02
CA GLN A 60 -9.03 3.81 -57.18
C GLN A 60 -9.49 3.04 -55.93
N ASN A 61 -9.84 1.75 -56.10
CA ASN A 61 -10.21 0.88 -54.97
C ASN A 61 -9.05 0.68 -53.98
N ILE A 62 -7.83 0.48 -54.47
CA ILE A 62 -6.64 0.33 -53.62
C ILE A 62 -6.34 1.63 -52.87
N LYS A 63 -6.47 2.79 -53.52
CA LYS A 63 -6.32 4.10 -52.86
C LYS A 63 -7.30 4.29 -51.71
N LEU A 64 -8.56 3.86 -51.88
CA LEU A 64 -9.56 3.89 -50.80
C LEU A 64 -9.16 2.98 -49.64
N LYS A 65 -8.69 1.75 -49.92
CA LYS A 65 -8.19 0.83 -48.89
C LYS A 65 -6.95 1.39 -48.17
N LEU A 66 -6.07 2.08 -48.88
CA LEU A 66 -4.88 2.69 -48.31
C LEU A 66 -5.24 3.83 -47.36
N ALA A 67 -6.18 4.69 -47.75
CA ALA A 67 -6.70 5.73 -46.86
C ALA A 67 -7.33 5.13 -45.58
N ALA A 68 -8.14 4.06 -45.71
CA ALA A 68 -8.73 3.37 -44.57
C ALA A 68 -7.66 2.74 -43.64
N ALA A 69 -6.59 2.15 -44.20
CA ALA A 69 -5.49 1.61 -43.40
C ALA A 69 -4.74 2.73 -42.65
N GLU A 70 -4.53 3.89 -43.27
CA GLU A 70 -3.91 5.05 -42.60
C GLU A 70 -4.75 5.59 -41.46
N ASP A 71 -6.08 5.65 -41.62
CA ASP A 71 -6.98 6.09 -40.56
C ASP A 71 -6.95 5.11 -39.36
N LEU A 72 -6.95 3.80 -39.61
CA LEU A 72 -6.80 2.78 -38.56
C LEU A 72 -5.44 2.84 -37.85
N MET A 73 -4.35 3.16 -38.58
CA MET A 73 -3.05 3.42 -37.96
C MET A 73 -3.10 4.63 -37.03
N ARG A 74 -3.72 5.74 -37.46
CA ARG A 74 -3.86 6.93 -36.60
C ARG A 74 -4.68 6.63 -35.36
N GLU A 75 -5.77 5.89 -35.49
CA GLU A 75 -6.60 5.45 -34.36
C GLU A 75 -5.79 4.57 -33.39
N SER A 76 -5.05 3.59 -33.91
CA SER A 76 -4.21 2.71 -33.09
C SER A 76 -3.11 3.50 -32.36
N GLN A 77 -2.47 4.46 -33.05
CA GLN A 77 -1.46 5.33 -32.44
C GLN A 77 -2.03 6.19 -31.30
N MET A 78 -3.25 6.73 -31.48
CA MET A 78 -3.93 7.49 -30.43
C MET A 78 -4.24 6.59 -29.22
N LYS A 79 -4.71 5.37 -29.45
CA LYS A 79 -4.97 4.39 -28.37
C LYS A 79 -3.68 4.00 -27.63
N ILE A 80 -2.57 3.81 -28.33
CA ILE A 80 -1.25 3.58 -27.72
C ILE A 80 -0.87 4.76 -26.82
N SER A 81 -0.94 6.00 -27.34
CA SER A 81 -0.60 7.20 -26.56
C SER A 81 -1.44 7.34 -25.29
N ASN A 82 -2.76 7.12 -25.40
CA ASN A 82 -3.67 7.20 -24.25
C ASN A 82 -3.38 6.09 -23.22
N ALA A 83 -3.11 4.87 -23.67
CA ALA A 83 -2.76 3.76 -22.78
C ALA A 83 -1.42 3.98 -22.07
N GLU A 84 -0.42 4.54 -22.77
CA GLU A 84 0.88 4.92 -22.19
C GLU A 84 0.73 5.99 -21.10
N GLU A 85 -0.10 7.01 -21.32
CA GLU A 85 -0.38 8.05 -20.31
C GLU A 85 -1.10 7.47 -19.08
N GLN A 86 -2.09 6.60 -19.28
CA GLN A 86 -2.78 5.90 -18.19
C GLN A 86 -1.81 5.00 -17.41
N GLN A 87 -0.94 4.27 -18.11
CA GLN A 87 0.07 3.41 -17.49
C GLN A 87 1.05 4.22 -16.64
N GLN A 88 1.54 5.36 -17.14
CA GLN A 88 2.41 6.27 -16.38
C GLN A 88 1.71 6.79 -15.12
N THR A 89 0.44 7.18 -15.23
CA THR A 89 -0.37 7.66 -14.10
C THR A 89 -0.53 6.56 -13.03
N GLN A 90 -0.81 5.32 -13.44
CA GLN A 90 -0.90 4.19 -12.51
C GLN A 90 0.46 3.84 -11.88
N ASN A 91 1.56 3.94 -12.61
CA ASN A 91 2.90 3.73 -12.06
C ASN A 91 3.24 4.78 -10.98
N LEU A 92 2.96 6.06 -11.22
CA LEU A 92 3.12 7.12 -10.23
C LEU A 92 2.28 6.88 -8.98
N LEU A 93 1.02 6.46 -9.16
CA LEU A 93 0.16 6.07 -8.04
C LEU A 93 0.76 4.90 -7.24
N LEU A 94 1.25 3.88 -7.93
CA LEU A 94 1.86 2.71 -7.30
C LEU A 94 3.11 3.08 -6.49
N ASP A 95 3.97 3.96 -7.01
CA ASP A 95 5.18 4.40 -6.30
C ASP A 95 4.87 5.27 -5.09
N ASN A 96 3.85 6.13 -5.18
CA ASN A 96 3.34 6.88 -4.03
C ASN A 96 2.80 5.93 -2.95
N LEU A 97 1.99 4.93 -3.33
CA LEU A 97 1.45 3.95 -2.39
C LEU A 97 2.54 3.09 -1.74
N LYS A 98 3.60 2.71 -2.48
CA LYS A 98 4.76 2.01 -1.90
C LYS A 98 5.45 2.87 -0.84
N THR A 99 5.64 4.15 -1.13
CA THR A 99 6.28 5.10 -0.20
C THR A 99 5.44 5.25 1.07
N THR A 100 4.12 5.42 0.93
CA THR A 100 3.20 5.46 2.08
C THR A 100 3.20 4.15 2.86
N CYS A 101 3.23 2.99 2.19
CA CYS A 101 3.30 1.70 2.86
C CYS A 101 4.60 1.55 3.67
N GLN A 102 5.73 2.02 3.14
CA GLN A 102 7.01 2.01 3.84
C GLN A 102 7.00 2.94 5.07
N GLN A 103 6.39 4.12 4.96
CA GLN A 103 6.22 5.04 6.09
C GLN A 103 5.37 4.39 7.19
N LEU A 104 4.24 3.79 6.83
CA LEU A 104 3.38 3.08 7.78
C LEU A 104 4.09 1.89 8.44
N GLU A 105 5.00 1.20 7.74
CA GLU A 105 5.85 0.16 8.34
C GLU A 105 6.81 0.71 9.39
N ASN A 106 7.46 1.84 9.09
CA ASN A 106 8.35 2.49 10.04
C ASN A 106 7.59 2.97 11.28
N ASP A 107 6.41 3.60 11.09
CA ASP A 107 5.55 4.07 12.18
C ASP A 107 5.04 2.90 13.03
N LEU A 108 4.67 1.77 12.40
CA LEU A 108 4.29 0.55 13.11
C LEU A 108 5.43 -0.05 13.93
N THR A 109 6.66 0.04 13.43
CA THR A 109 7.85 -0.41 14.15
C THR A 109 8.08 0.47 15.37
N MET A 110 8.13 1.80 15.18
CA MET A 110 8.28 2.75 16.29
C MET A 110 7.18 2.61 17.35
N LYS A 111 5.91 2.49 16.93
CA LYS A 111 4.80 2.24 17.86
C LYS A 111 4.84 0.85 18.49
N GLY A 112 5.46 -0.11 17.81
CA GLY A 112 5.78 -1.42 18.36
C GLY A 112 6.73 -1.31 19.54
N ASP A 113 7.85 -0.63 19.33
CA ASP A 113 8.89 -0.37 20.34
C ASP A 113 8.32 0.43 21.52
N GLU A 114 7.56 1.51 21.27
CA GLU A 114 6.88 2.29 22.31
C GLU A 114 5.96 1.40 23.17
N CYS A 115 5.19 0.49 22.55
CA CYS A 115 4.36 -0.44 23.31
C CYS A 115 5.19 -1.39 24.18
N GLU A 116 6.34 -1.85 23.69
CA GLU A 116 7.22 -2.76 24.45
C GLU A 116 7.87 -2.03 25.63
N ASP A 117 8.36 -0.81 25.43
CA ASP A 117 8.91 0.04 26.48
C ASP A 117 7.86 0.35 27.56
N LEU A 118 6.65 0.76 27.16
CA LEU A 118 5.54 1.02 28.08
C LEU A 118 5.12 -0.24 28.85
N ARG A 119 5.17 -1.42 28.21
CA ARG A 119 4.91 -2.71 28.88
C ARG A 119 5.98 -3.01 29.93
N ALA A 120 7.26 -2.84 29.59
CA ALA A 120 8.36 -3.04 30.53
C ALA A 120 8.26 -2.08 31.72
N CYS A 121 8.03 -0.78 31.48
CA CYS A 121 7.79 0.21 32.53
C CYS A 121 6.59 -0.15 33.41
N LYS A 122 5.50 -0.64 32.82
CA LYS A 122 4.33 -1.10 33.58
C LYS A 122 4.67 -2.27 34.49
N GLU A 123 5.41 -3.26 33.99
CA GLU A 123 5.83 -4.40 34.79
C GLU A 123 6.75 -4.01 35.94
N GLU A 124 7.68 -3.07 35.70
CA GLU A 124 8.57 -2.53 36.72
C GLU A 124 7.79 -1.78 37.82
N TYR A 125 6.91 -0.84 37.46
CA TYR A 125 6.08 -0.13 38.44
C TYR A 125 5.09 -1.04 39.17
N THR A 126 4.63 -2.11 38.52
CA THR A 126 3.80 -3.12 39.20
C THR A 126 4.61 -3.89 40.25
N ARG A 127 5.88 -4.21 39.97
CA ARG A 127 6.78 -4.82 40.96
C ARG A 127 7.06 -3.86 42.12
N GLU A 128 7.40 -2.60 41.82
CA GLU A 128 7.61 -1.55 42.84
C GLU A 128 6.36 -1.39 43.73
N LEU A 129 5.17 -1.40 43.14
CA LEU A 129 3.90 -1.36 43.88
C LEU A 129 3.74 -2.57 44.80
N GLN A 130 4.02 -3.79 44.33
CA GLN A 130 3.92 -4.98 45.15
C GLN A 130 4.91 -4.98 46.33
N GLU A 131 6.14 -4.51 46.10
CA GLU A 131 7.16 -4.40 47.15
C GLU A 131 6.78 -3.36 48.21
N THR A 132 6.27 -2.20 47.78
CA THR A 132 5.80 -1.15 48.68
C THR A 132 4.55 -1.58 49.48
N GLU A 133 3.61 -2.29 48.86
CA GLU A 133 2.44 -2.87 49.56
C GLU A 133 2.86 -3.93 50.59
N ARG A 134 3.82 -4.80 50.28
CA ARG A 134 4.38 -5.74 51.27
C ARG A 134 5.05 -5.00 52.43
N ALA A 135 5.82 -3.96 52.14
CA ALA A 135 6.48 -3.15 53.16
C ALA A 135 5.48 -2.39 54.04
N GLN A 136 4.34 -1.96 53.48
CA GLN A 136 3.22 -1.39 54.23
C GLN A 136 2.59 -2.44 55.15
N GLN A 137 2.26 -3.63 54.63
CA GLN A 137 1.67 -4.72 55.43
C GLN A 137 2.57 -5.12 56.61
N GLN A 138 3.88 -5.23 56.40
CA GLN A 138 4.84 -5.49 57.48
C GLN A 138 4.83 -4.36 58.53
N ALA A 139 4.72 -3.10 58.11
CA ALA A 139 4.65 -1.97 59.04
C ALA A 139 3.34 -1.96 59.85
N GLU A 140 2.21 -2.33 59.24
CA GLU A 140 0.92 -2.49 59.92
C GLU A 140 0.94 -3.61 60.96
N GLN A 141 1.57 -4.74 60.64
CA GLN A 141 1.76 -5.85 61.58
C GLN A 141 2.60 -5.41 62.79
N LEU A 142 3.73 -4.73 62.57
CA LEU A 142 4.56 -4.20 63.65
C LEU A 142 3.80 -3.18 64.51
N LEU A 143 3.04 -2.28 63.88
CA LEU A 143 2.21 -1.32 64.61
C LEU A 143 1.16 -2.00 65.49
N THR A 144 0.56 -3.08 64.98
CA THR A 144 -0.41 -3.88 65.73
C THR A 144 0.24 -4.55 66.95
N GLN A 145 1.44 -5.10 66.80
CA GLN A 145 2.22 -5.67 67.90
C GLN A 145 2.58 -4.61 68.95
N LEU A 146 3.03 -3.43 68.53
CA LEU A 146 3.33 -2.33 69.46
C LEU A 146 2.08 -1.86 70.23
N LYS A 147 0.94 -1.72 69.55
CA LYS A 147 -0.35 -1.39 70.19
C LYS A 147 -0.75 -2.44 71.24
N GLN A 148 -0.50 -3.72 70.96
CA GLN A 148 -0.77 -4.79 71.91
C GLN A 148 0.17 -4.72 73.13
N GLN A 149 1.48 -4.55 72.91
CA GLN A 149 2.47 -4.39 73.99
C GLN A 149 2.16 -3.18 74.88
N GLU A 150 1.75 -2.05 74.31
CA GLU A 150 1.38 -0.86 75.07
C GLU A 150 0.15 -1.09 75.94
N ARG A 151 -0.86 -1.83 75.45
CA ARG A 151 -2.03 -2.24 76.25
C ARG A 151 -1.62 -3.13 77.42
N GLU A 152 -0.75 -4.10 77.18
CA GLU A 152 -0.23 -5.00 78.22
C GLU A 152 0.53 -4.23 79.30
N LEU A 153 1.43 -3.32 78.90
CA LEU A 153 2.15 -2.44 79.84
C LEU A 153 1.21 -1.50 80.59
N THR A 154 0.18 -0.98 79.92
CA THR A 154 -0.85 -0.14 80.57
C THR A 154 -1.58 -0.92 81.65
N ASN A 155 -1.97 -2.17 81.38
CA ASN A 155 -2.63 -3.04 82.35
C ASN A 155 -1.69 -3.39 83.52
N GLN A 156 -0.43 -3.73 83.23
CA GLN A 156 0.58 -4.01 84.25
C GLN A 156 0.83 -2.79 85.14
N LYS A 157 0.92 -1.59 84.55
CA LYS A 157 1.05 -0.32 85.28
C LYS A 157 -0.16 -0.09 86.19
N ALA A 158 -1.38 -0.24 85.67
CA ALA A 158 -2.59 -0.08 86.47
C ALA A 158 -2.65 -1.07 87.65
N GLN A 159 -2.16 -2.30 87.45
CA GLN A 159 -2.02 -3.27 88.55
C GLN A 159 -0.95 -2.84 89.56
N ALA A 160 0.23 -2.41 89.10
CA ALA A 160 1.31 -1.93 89.98
C ALA A 160 0.89 -0.68 90.79
N GLU A 161 0.11 0.23 90.20
CA GLU A 161 -0.46 1.39 90.91
C GLU A 161 -1.43 0.97 92.00
N ARG A 162 -2.27 -0.06 91.76
CA ARG A 162 -3.14 -0.64 92.80
C ARG A 162 -2.32 -1.28 93.92
N GLU A 163 -1.27 -2.03 93.58
CA GLU A 163 -0.34 -2.64 94.55
C GLU A 163 0.37 -1.56 95.38
N GLN A 164 0.80 -0.47 94.75
CA GLN A 164 1.42 0.68 95.41
C GLN A 164 0.44 1.38 96.36
N GLN A 165 -0.80 1.62 95.92
CA GLN A 165 -1.84 2.20 96.79
C GLN A 165 -2.14 1.30 97.99
N ALA A 166 -2.27 -0.01 97.78
CA ALA A 166 -2.48 -0.96 98.86
C ALA A 166 -1.29 -0.98 99.84
N ALA A 167 -0.05 -0.95 99.34
CA ALA A 167 1.16 -0.87 100.17
C ALA A 167 1.22 0.45 100.96
N LEU A 168 0.83 1.58 100.36
CA LEU A 168 0.74 2.87 101.03
C LEU A 168 -0.30 2.87 102.15
N THR A 169 -1.48 2.29 101.91
CA THR A 169 -2.51 2.12 102.96
C THR A 169 -2.00 1.28 104.12
N GLN A 170 -1.33 0.16 103.84
CA GLN A 170 -0.73 -0.69 104.88
C GLN A 170 0.37 0.03 105.65
N LEU A 171 1.22 0.81 104.96
CA LEU A 171 2.26 1.62 105.59
C LEU A 171 1.66 2.67 106.53
N ASN A 172 0.64 3.40 106.10
CA ASN A 172 -0.04 4.40 106.93
C ASN A 172 -0.68 3.75 108.17
N ASN A 173 -1.31 2.58 108.02
CA ASN A 173 -1.86 1.82 109.14
C ASN A 173 -0.75 1.37 110.11
N ALA A 174 0.37 0.86 109.60
CA ALA A 174 1.51 0.45 110.42
C ALA A 174 2.16 1.64 111.15
N GLN A 175 2.26 2.81 110.51
CA GLN A 175 2.73 4.05 111.14
C GLN A 175 1.80 4.49 112.27
N TYR A 176 0.48 4.42 112.05
CA TYR A 176 -0.52 4.72 113.06
C TYR A 176 -0.44 3.76 114.25
N GLU A 177 -0.34 2.45 114.01
CA GLU A 177 -0.17 1.44 115.05
C GLU A 177 1.15 1.61 115.82
N ALA A 178 2.26 1.92 115.14
CA ALA A 178 3.55 2.18 115.77
C ALA A 178 3.49 3.45 116.64
N ARG A 179 2.75 4.47 116.22
CA ARG A 179 2.51 5.68 117.02
C ARG A 179 1.70 5.38 118.28
N ILE A 180 0.60 4.62 118.17
CA ILE A 180 -0.17 4.17 119.34
C ILE A 180 0.70 3.32 120.27
N ALA A 181 1.50 2.41 119.73
CA ALA A 181 2.39 1.58 120.53
C ALA A 181 3.44 2.43 121.25
N LYS A 182 4.00 3.45 120.60
CA LYS A 182 4.94 4.41 121.20
C LYS A 182 4.28 5.21 122.32
N GLU A 183 3.06 5.69 122.12
CA GLU A 183 2.28 6.40 123.16
C GLU A 183 1.99 5.47 124.36
N ARG A 184 1.72 4.19 124.13
CA ARG A 184 1.57 3.18 125.20
C ARG A 184 2.87 2.91 125.95
N VAL A 185 4.01 2.86 125.28
CA VAL A 185 5.33 2.77 125.94
C VAL A 185 5.57 4.03 126.79
N GLU A 186 5.31 5.22 126.27
CA GLU A 186 5.44 6.47 127.04
C GLU A 186 4.48 6.53 128.24
N GLN A 187 3.25 6.05 128.10
CA GLN A 187 2.32 5.93 129.21
C GLN A 187 2.77 4.88 130.24
N ALA A 188 3.30 3.74 129.80
CA ALA A 188 3.87 2.71 130.66
C ALA A 188 5.11 3.22 131.42
N LYS A 189 5.97 4.02 130.76
CA LYS A 189 7.09 4.72 131.41
C LYS A 189 6.62 5.70 132.47
N LYS A 190 5.59 6.51 132.19
CA LYS A 190 4.99 7.41 133.19
C LYS A 190 4.38 6.65 134.36
N ASN A 191 3.70 5.54 134.09
CA ASN A 191 3.12 4.69 135.13
C ASN A 191 4.21 4.03 135.99
N LEU A 192 5.31 3.57 135.37
CA LEU A 192 6.49 3.07 136.06
C LEU A 192 7.14 4.16 136.92
N GLN A 193 7.37 5.34 136.36
CA GLN A 193 7.93 6.49 137.07
C GLN A 193 7.05 6.90 138.26
N LYS A 194 5.72 6.92 138.08
CA LYS A 194 4.76 7.16 139.16
C LYS A 194 4.79 6.06 140.22
N ALA A 195 4.91 4.79 139.82
CA ALA A 195 5.04 3.67 140.76
C ALA A 195 6.38 3.72 141.53
N GLU A 196 7.46 4.14 140.88
CA GLU A 196 8.78 4.38 141.49
C GLU A 196 8.77 5.61 142.41
N GLU A 197 8.06 6.68 142.05
CA GLU A 197 7.82 7.87 142.89
C GLU A 197 6.93 7.55 144.10
N ASP A 198 5.87 6.75 143.94
CA ASP A 198 5.03 6.25 145.04
C ASP A 198 5.84 5.36 146.00
N LEU A 199 6.72 4.51 145.46
CA LEU A 199 7.67 3.72 146.23
C LEU A 199 8.63 4.64 147.00
N ASN A 200 9.20 5.67 146.34
CA ASN A 200 10.09 6.65 146.97
C ASN A 200 9.39 7.54 148.00
N ASN A 201 8.11 7.90 147.79
CA ASN A 201 7.31 8.65 148.76
C ASN A 201 6.94 7.80 149.98
N CYS A 202 6.81 6.47 149.83
CA CYS A 202 6.78 5.55 150.97
C CYS A 202 8.12 5.51 151.73
N PHE A 203 9.25 5.89 151.10
CA PHE A 203 10.54 6.03 151.78
C PHE A 203 10.76 7.40 152.42
N SER A 204 10.09 8.47 151.97
CA SER A 204 10.22 9.84 152.50
C SER A 204 9.33 10.14 153.72
N PHE A 205 8.27 9.35 153.96
CA PHE A 205 7.45 9.40 155.19
C PHE A 205 8.08 8.67 156.38
N LYS A 206 9.40 8.81 156.56
CA LYS A 206 10.09 8.37 157.79
C LYS A 206 9.97 9.49 158.82
N PHE A 207 8.93 9.49 159.67
CA PHE A 207 9.09 9.81 161.11
C PHE A 207 7.85 9.66 162.02
N LEU A 208 6.69 9.07 161.63
CA LEU A 208 5.56 9.00 162.60
C LEU A 208 4.76 7.68 162.77
N PHE A 209 5.04 6.56 162.09
CA PHE A 209 4.46 5.25 162.49
C PHE A 209 5.42 4.09 162.15
N ILE A 210 5.83 3.30 163.15
CA ILE A 210 6.85 2.24 163.04
C ILE A 210 6.26 0.81 162.90
N SER A 211 4.94 0.61 162.76
CA SER A 211 4.37 -0.76 162.84
C SER A 211 3.28 -1.13 161.81
N PHE A 212 3.32 -0.55 160.60
CA PHE A 212 2.49 -0.97 159.45
C PHE A 212 3.25 -0.90 158.10
N GLY A 213 4.57 -1.18 158.10
CA GLY A 213 5.48 -0.72 157.03
C GLY A 213 6.04 -1.76 156.04
N GLU A 214 5.78 -3.07 156.17
CA GLU A 214 6.38 -4.10 155.29
C GLU A 214 5.44 -4.63 154.19
N ASP A 215 4.16 -4.85 154.48
CA ASP A 215 3.20 -5.31 153.46
C ASP A 215 2.93 -4.24 152.39
N ASN A 216 2.87 -2.97 152.80
CA ASN A 216 2.72 -1.84 151.88
C ASN A 216 3.97 -1.64 150.99
N LYS A 217 5.17 -2.03 151.48
CA LYS A 217 6.41 -2.04 150.69
C LYS A 217 6.43 -3.17 149.67
N ARG A 218 6.01 -4.39 150.04
CA ARG A 218 5.90 -5.51 149.08
C ARG A 218 4.88 -5.21 148.00
N GLU A 219 3.72 -4.68 148.36
CA GLU A 219 2.67 -4.33 147.40
C GLU A 219 3.12 -3.23 146.42
N LYS A 220 3.81 -2.20 146.89
CA LYS A 220 4.39 -1.15 146.04
C LYS A 220 5.57 -1.65 145.20
N GLN A 221 6.40 -2.55 145.72
CA GLN A 221 7.46 -3.19 144.94
C GLN A 221 6.89 -4.13 143.86
N ASP A 222 5.81 -4.85 144.14
CA ASP A 222 5.10 -5.68 143.15
C ASP A 222 4.37 -4.82 142.12
N ALA A 223 3.89 -3.63 142.50
CA ALA A 223 3.38 -2.65 141.54
C ALA A 223 4.48 -2.13 140.61
N VAL A 224 5.69 -1.87 141.11
CA VAL A 224 6.86 -1.51 140.28
C VAL A 224 7.27 -2.68 139.37
N ASN A 225 7.31 -3.91 139.88
CA ASN A 225 7.65 -5.09 139.08
C ASN A 225 6.60 -5.37 137.98
N ARG A 226 5.31 -5.21 138.28
CA ARG A 226 4.23 -5.27 137.27
C ARG A 226 4.36 -4.14 136.24
N ALA A 227 4.63 -2.91 136.67
CA ALA A 227 4.84 -1.79 135.75
C ALA A 227 6.09 -1.96 134.88
N ARG A 228 7.17 -2.58 135.40
CA ARG A 228 8.35 -2.97 134.61
C ARG A 228 8.03 -4.05 133.59
N HIS A 229 7.27 -5.07 133.98
CA HIS A 229 6.85 -6.12 133.06
C HIS A 229 5.93 -5.58 131.96
N ASP A 230 5.00 -4.70 132.30
CA ASP A 230 4.11 -4.04 131.34
C ASP A 230 4.89 -3.12 130.39
N LEU A 231 5.92 -2.41 130.89
CA LEU A 231 6.83 -1.63 130.06
C LEU A 231 7.60 -2.52 129.08
N GLU A 232 8.17 -3.63 129.56
CA GLU A 232 8.92 -4.58 128.73
C GLU A 232 8.03 -5.22 127.66
N GLN A 233 6.80 -5.62 128.00
CA GLN A 233 5.84 -6.10 127.00
C GLN A 233 5.44 -5.01 126.00
N ALA A 234 5.29 -3.75 126.44
CA ALA A 234 4.99 -2.63 125.56
C ALA A 234 6.16 -2.32 124.62
N GLU A 235 7.40 -2.42 125.09
CA GLU A 235 8.63 -2.24 124.31
C GLU A 235 8.82 -3.37 123.29
N GLN A 236 8.60 -4.64 123.66
CA GLN A 236 8.62 -5.76 122.71
C GLN A 236 7.54 -5.62 121.61
N LYS A 237 6.34 -5.16 121.99
CA LYS A 237 5.27 -4.86 121.02
C LYS A 237 5.65 -3.69 120.11
N LEU A 238 6.25 -2.62 120.65
CA LEU A 238 6.75 -1.51 119.85
C LEU A 238 7.83 -1.95 118.87
N GLU A 239 8.76 -2.80 119.29
CA GLU A 239 9.84 -3.30 118.44
C GLU A 239 9.30 -4.20 117.32
N THR A 240 8.31 -5.04 117.62
CA THR A 240 7.58 -5.81 116.59
C THR A 240 6.87 -4.89 115.60
N LYS A 241 6.21 -3.82 116.08
CA LYS A 241 5.55 -2.84 115.21
C LYS A 241 6.54 -2.03 114.37
N LYS A 242 7.75 -1.73 114.88
CA LYS A 242 8.83 -1.09 114.11
C LYS A 242 9.36 -1.98 113.00
N ARG A 243 9.55 -3.28 113.26
CA ARG A 243 9.95 -4.25 112.21
C ARG A 243 8.89 -4.34 111.12
N ASN A 244 7.62 -4.48 111.50
CA ASN A 244 6.50 -4.47 110.55
C ASN A 244 6.43 -3.15 109.75
N LEU A 245 6.67 -2.01 110.40
CA LEU A 245 6.74 -0.72 109.73
C LEU A 245 7.85 -0.70 108.68
N SER A 246 9.07 -1.15 109.03
CA SER A 246 10.19 -1.22 108.09
C SER A 246 9.90 -2.16 106.90
N ASP A 247 9.28 -3.31 107.13
CA ASP A 247 8.84 -4.22 106.06
C ASP A 247 7.81 -3.56 105.14
N HIS A 248 6.86 -2.79 105.68
CA HIS A 248 5.89 -2.04 104.89
C HIS A 248 6.52 -0.87 104.11
N GLU A 249 7.54 -0.20 104.67
CA GLU A 249 8.31 0.85 103.97
C GLU A 249 9.10 0.28 102.79
N GLN A 250 9.73 -0.89 102.97
CA GLN A 250 10.42 -1.60 101.89
C GLN A 250 9.44 -2.04 100.79
N LYS A 251 8.29 -2.60 101.15
CA LYS A 251 7.24 -2.99 100.19
C LYS A 251 6.69 -1.79 99.41
N HIS A 252 6.44 -0.67 100.08
CA HIS A 252 5.98 0.56 99.42
C HIS A 252 7.05 1.12 98.47
N THR A 253 8.32 1.13 98.89
CA THR A 253 9.45 1.56 98.04
C THR A 253 9.60 0.68 96.81
N ALA A 254 9.53 -0.65 96.98
CA ALA A 254 9.57 -1.60 95.86
C ALA A 254 8.41 -1.41 94.88
N ALA A 255 7.18 -1.23 95.38
CA ALA A 255 6.01 -0.96 94.55
C ALA A 255 6.14 0.38 93.80
N THR A 256 6.65 1.42 94.47
CA THR A 256 6.91 2.73 93.84
C THR A 256 7.94 2.62 92.71
N ASN A 257 9.05 1.91 92.94
CA ASN A 257 10.07 1.69 91.91
C ASN A 257 9.52 0.90 90.72
N LYS A 258 8.68 -0.13 90.96
CA LYS A 258 7.99 -0.89 89.91
C LYS A 258 7.06 0.01 89.07
N THR A 259 6.28 0.89 89.70
CA THR A 259 5.43 1.85 88.99
C THR A 259 6.24 2.85 88.15
N LEU A 260 7.38 3.33 88.67
CA LEU A 260 8.28 4.24 87.95
C LEU A 260 8.93 3.58 86.73
N ASP A 261 9.40 2.34 86.88
CA ASP A 261 9.97 1.56 85.78
C ASP A 261 8.92 1.31 84.67
N LEU A 262 7.73 0.81 85.04
CA LEU A 262 6.62 0.61 84.11
C LEU A 262 6.18 1.91 83.42
N THR A 263 6.23 3.04 84.14
CA THR A 263 5.92 4.36 83.55
C THR A 263 6.98 4.77 82.51
N SER A 264 8.25 4.50 82.78
CA SER A 264 9.34 4.77 81.83
C SER A 264 9.24 3.87 80.59
N GLN A 265 8.98 2.59 80.77
CA GLN A 265 8.77 1.64 79.67
C GLN A 265 7.57 2.01 78.80
N LEU A 266 6.44 2.42 79.42
CA LEU A 266 5.25 2.86 78.70
C LEU A 266 5.53 4.12 77.87
N LYS A 267 6.24 5.11 78.44
CA LYS A 267 6.66 6.30 77.68
C LYS A 267 7.50 5.95 76.46
N GLN A 268 8.48 5.06 76.62
CA GLN A 268 9.32 4.61 75.50
C GLN A 268 8.47 3.90 74.43
N LYS A 269 7.60 2.98 74.83
CA LYS A 269 6.75 2.24 73.90
C LYS A 269 5.74 3.12 73.16
N THR A 270 5.17 4.12 73.82
CA THR A 270 4.31 5.11 73.17
C THR A 270 5.11 5.92 72.13
N GLN A 271 6.36 6.29 72.42
CA GLN A 271 7.23 6.98 71.45
C GLN A 271 7.56 6.10 70.24
N ASP A 272 7.92 4.84 70.46
CA ASP A 272 8.19 3.87 69.39
C ASP A 272 6.95 3.70 68.49
N ARG A 273 5.74 3.64 69.07
CA ARG A 273 4.47 3.57 68.33
C ARG A 273 4.27 4.81 67.46
N ILE A 274 4.49 6.01 67.99
CA ILE A 274 4.34 7.27 67.23
C ILE A 274 5.29 7.29 66.03
N GLN A 275 6.54 6.87 66.20
CA GLN A 275 7.51 6.77 65.10
C GLN A 275 7.07 5.74 64.05
N GLN A 276 6.50 4.62 64.50
CA GLN A 276 5.97 3.60 63.60
C GLN A 276 4.73 4.10 62.83
N ASP A 277 3.83 4.85 63.47
CA ASP A 277 2.67 5.50 62.83
C ASP A 277 3.11 6.50 61.74
N GLN A 278 4.15 7.31 62.02
CA GLN A 278 4.73 8.22 61.02
C GLN A 278 5.33 7.45 59.83
N THR A 279 6.07 6.38 60.11
CA THR A 279 6.65 5.51 59.06
C THR A 279 5.56 4.87 58.21
N LEU A 280 4.48 4.38 58.82
CA LEU A 280 3.34 3.80 58.11
C LEU A 280 2.65 4.84 57.21
N THR A 281 2.46 6.06 57.70
CA THR A 281 1.87 7.16 56.93
C THR A 281 2.69 7.45 55.66
N SER A 282 4.01 7.52 55.78
CA SER A 282 4.91 7.68 54.63
C SER A 282 4.80 6.52 53.65
N LYS A 283 4.71 5.27 54.13
CA LYS A 283 4.54 4.09 53.27
C LYS A 283 3.21 4.10 52.52
N ILE A 284 2.11 4.49 53.17
CA ILE A 284 0.78 4.62 52.54
C ILE A 284 0.83 5.64 51.40
N ASN A 285 1.47 6.80 51.61
CA ASN A 285 1.62 7.81 50.58
C ASN A 285 2.43 7.28 49.38
N ASN A 286 3.51 6.53 49.63
CA ASN A 286 4.31 5.92 48.57
C ASN A 286 3.49 4.90 47.76
N VAL A 287 2.69 4.05 48.41
CA VAL A 287 1.79 3.11 47.72
C VAL A 287 0.79 3.85 46.85
N ALA A 288 0.18 4.94 47.33
CA ALA A 288 -0.73 5.75 46.54
C ALA A 288 -0.05 6.36 45.30
N MET A 289 1.19 6.84 45.43
CA MET A 289 1.98 7.33 44.30
C MET A 289 2.29 6.22 43.28
N CYS A 290 2.72 5.04 43.74
CA CYS A 290 2.99 3.90 42.86
C CYS A 290 1.73 3.46 42.10
N LYS A 291 0.55 3.44 42.75
CA LYS A 291 -0.73 3.15 42.09
C LYS A 291 -1.03 4.12 40.96
N SER A 292 -0.87 5.42 41.22
CA SER A 292 -1.07 6.44 40.19
C SER A 292 -0.11 6.29 39.01
N LYS A 293 1.18 5.99 39.25
CA LYS A 293 2.14 5.69 38.16
C LYS A 293 1.70 4.49 37.31
N VAL A 294 1.26 3.40 37.94
CA VAL A 294 0.77 2.19 37.26
C VAL A 294 -0.48 2.49 36.43
N GLU A 295 -1.41 3.31 36.93
CA GLU A 295 -2.62 3.72 36.19
C GLU A 295 -2.27 4.57 34.96
N ASN A 296 -1.37 5.54 35.13
CA ASN A 296 -0.92 6.41 34.05
C ASN A 296 -0.25 5.62 32.92
N ILE A 297 0.72 4.76 33.25
CA ILE A 297 1.43 3.94 32.25
C ILE A 297 0.49 2.93 31.58
N THR A 298 -0.49 2.40 32.32
CA THR A 298 -1.51 1.49 31.76
C THR A 298 -2.39 2.20 30.74
N THR A 299 -2.73 3.46 31.00
CA THR A 299 -3.51 4.28 30.05
C THR A 299 -2.70 4.58 28.81
N GLN A 300 -1.45 5.04 28.96
CA GLN A 300 -0.53 5.28 27.82
C GLN A 300 -0.33 4.03 26.97
N TYR A 301 -0.10 2.87 27.59
CA TYR A 301 0.04 1.59 26.88
C TYR A 301 -1.22 1.23 26.08
N ARG A 302 -2.41 1.48 26.65
CA ARG A 302 -3.69 1.22 25.96
C ARG A 302 -3.84 2.12 24.72
N ASP A 303 -3.51 3.40 24.85
CA ASP A 303 -3.60 4.37 23.76
C ASP A 303 -2.60 4.04 22.64
N ALA A 304 -1.33 3.78 22.99
CA ALA A 304 -0.31 3.34 22.04
C ALA A 304 -0.71 2.04 21.31
N THR A 305 -1.29 1.07 22.01
CA THR A 305 -1.81 -0.17 21.40
C THR A 305 -2.96 0.11 20.43
N SER A 306 -3.83 1.07 20.75
CA SER A 306 -4.95 1.49 19.89
C SER A 306 -4.44 2.16 18.61
N GLU A 307 -3.47 3.06 18.72
CA GLU A 307 -2.81 3.69 17.57
C GLU A 307 -2.12 2.66 16.68
N ARG A 308 -1.36 1.73 17.26
CA ARG A 308 -0.74 0.63 16.52
C ARG A 308 -1.76 -0.18 15.71
N ARG A 309 -2.94 -0.47 16.27
CA ARG A 309 -4.01 -1.16 15.53
C ARG A 309 -4.55 -0.33 14.36
N LYS A 310 -4.73 0.98 14.53
CA LYS A 310 -5.19 1.88 13.46
C LYS A 310 -4.19 1.90 12.30
N LEU A 311 -2.90 2.08 12.60
CA LEU A 311 -1.82 2.04 11.61
C LEU A 311 -1.77 0.69 10.88
N GLN A 312 -2.01 -0.42 11.58
CA GLN A 312 -2.02 -1.74 10.96
C GLN A 312 -3.17 -1.92 9.97
N ILE A 313 -4.35 -1.36 10.26
CA ILE A 313 -5.49 -1.36 9.34
C ILE A 313 -5.20 -0.47 8.13
N GLU A 314 -4.62 0.71 8.35
CA GLU A 314 -4.26 1.63 7.27
C GLU A 314 -3.21 1.05 6.32
N LYS A 315 -2.22 0.33 6.87
CA LYS A 315 -1.24 -0.44 6.09
C LYS A 315 -1.94 -1.45 5.18
N LYS A 316 -2.81 -2.30 5.74
CA LYS A 316 -3.55 -3.31 4.95
C LYS A 316 -4.40 -2.69 3.83
N ASN A 317 -5.06 -1.56 4.12
CA ASN A 317 -5.84 -0.85 3.11
C ASN A 317 -4.95 -0.29 2.00
N THR A 318 -3.76 0.21 2.33
CA THR A 318 -2.77 0.70 1.37
C THR A 318 -2.21 -0.43 0.52
N GLU A 319 -1.88 -1.58 1.13
CA GLU A 319 -1.46 -2.80 0.43
C GLU A 319 -2.53 -3.28 -0.57
N SER A 320 -3.80 -3.28 -0.18
CA SER A 320 -4.91 -3.62 -1.09
C SER A 320 -4.98 -2.67 -2.29
N LYS A 321 -4.85 -1.35 -2.07
CA LYS A 321 -4.83 -0.36 -3.16
C LYS A 321 -3.63 -0.55 -4.09
N MET A 322 -2.47 -0.96 -3.57
CA MET A 322 -1.31 -1.29 -4.41
C MET A 322 -1.60 -2.49 -5.31
N GLU A 323 -2.25 -3.53 -4.79
CA GLU A 323 -2.57 -4.73 -5.56
C GLU A 323 -3.58 -4.41 -6.68
N ASP A 324 -4.58 -3.58 -6.40
CA ASP A 324 -5.50 -3.06 -7.41
C ASP A 324 -4.77 -2.27 -8.50
N ALA A 325 -3.82 -1.39 -8.10
CA ALA A 325 -3.02 -0.61 -9.04
C ALA A 325 -2.12 -1.50 -9.92
N ARG A 326 -1.49 -2.53 -9.34
CA ARG A 326 -0.70 -3.52 -10.08
C ARG A 326 -1.56 -4.26 -11.10
N THR A 327 -2.75 -4.71 -10.70
CA THR A 327 -3.68 -5.40 -11.60
C THR A 327 -4.11 -4.50 -12.77
N LYS A 328 -4.37 -3.22 -12.51
CA LYS A 328 -4.65 -2.23 -13.57
C LYS A 328 -3.48 -2.05 -14.52
N ILE A 329 -2.25 -1.93 -14.01
CA ILE A 329 -1.03 -1.82 -14.85
C ILE A 329 -0.88 -3.05 -15.75
N VAL A 330 -1.09 -4.26 -15.23
CA VAL A 330 -1.03 -5.49 -16.02
C VAL A 330 -2.07 -5.49 -17.14
N THR A 331 -3.29 -5.06 -16.83
CA THR A 331 -4.38 -4.96 -17.82
C THR A 331 -4.04 -3.94 -18.92
N LEU A 332 -3.59 -2.73 -18.53
CA LEU A 332 -3.17 -1.69 -19.47
C LEU A 332 -2.01 -2.14 -20.36
N ASN A 333 -1.04 -2.88 -19.82
CA ASN A 333 0.07 -3.43 -20.60
C ASN A 333 -0.43 -4.41 -21.68
N SER A 334 -1.40 -5.26 -21.34
CA SER A 334 -1.99 -6.19 -22.30
C SER A 334 -2.75 -5.44 -23.42
N GLU A 335 -3.47 -4.38 -23.09
CA GLU A 335 -4.19 -3.56 -24.06
C GLU A 335 -3.23 -2.78 -24.97
N LEU A 336 -2.18 -2.21 -24.39
CA LEU A 336 -1.13 -1.49 -25.10
C LEU A 336 -0.39 -2.40 -26.09
N GLU A 337 -0.06 -3.63 -25.69
CA GLU A 337 0.55 -4.62 -26.58
C GLU A 337 -0.37 -4.98 -27.74
N LYS A 338 -1.67 -5.18 -27.48
CA LYS A 338 -2.66 -5.41 -28.54
C LYS A 338 -2.72 -4.24 -29.52
N HIS A 339 -2.74 -3.00 -29.04
CA HIS A 339 -2.76 -1.82 -29.91
C HIS A 339 -1.47 -1.67 -30.72
N ARG A 340 -0.31 -2.02 -30.17
CA ARG A 340 0.95 -2.08 -30.92
C ARG A 340 0.91 -3.12 -32.04
N GLN A 341 0.37 -4.31 -31.76
CA GLN A 341 0.20 -5.35 -32.78
C GLN A 341 -0.76 -4.91 -33.90
N ASP A 342 -1.89 -4.29 -33.55
CA ASP A 342 -2.83 -3.71 -34.53
C ASP A 342 -2.14 -2.64 -35.38
N PHE A 343 -1.35 -1.75 -34.77
CA PHE A 343 -0.58 -0.73 -35.50
C PHE A 343 0.40 -1.38 -36.50
N THR A 344 1.21 -2.35 -36.06
CA THR A 344 2.16 -3.06 -36.95
C THR A 344 1.46 -3.78 -38.08
N LYS A 345 0.28 -4.38 -37.82
CA LYS A 345 -0.54 -5.03 -38.85
C LYS A 345 -1.01 -4.02 -39.90
N HIS A 346 -1.51 -2.86 -39.49
CA HIS A 346 -1.96 -1.82 -40.42
C HIS A 346 -0.80 -1.18 -41.19
N GLU A 347 0.36 -1.04 -40.58
CA GLU A 347 1.59 -0.59 -41.25
C GLU A 347 2.02 -1.56 -42.36
N ALA A 348 1.98 -2.87 -42.08
CA ALA A 348 2.26 -3.90 -43.08
C ALA A 348 1.24 -3.86 -44.25
N GLN A 349 -0.05 -3.71 -43.93
CA GLN A 349 -1.11 -3.55 -44.94
C GLN A 349 -0.90 -2.31 -45.81
N LYS A 350 -0.54 -1.17 -45.21
CA LYS A 350 -0.21 0.05 -45.94
C LYS A 350 0.95 -0.16 -46.92
N LYS A 351 2.01 -0.84 -46.48
CA LYS A 351 3.18 -1.13 -47.32
C LYS A 351 2.82 -2.03 -48.51
N GLU A 352 1.99 -3.06 -48.29
CA GLU A 352 1.50 -3.94 -49.34
C GLU A 352 0.66 -3.19 -50.38
N LEU A 353 -0.35 -2.42 -49.93
CA LEU A 353 -1.21 -1.62 -50.81
C LEU A 353 -0.43 -0.55 -51.58
N SER A 354 0.62 0.03 -50.97
CA SER A 354 1.51 0.98 -51.63
C SER A 354 2.31 0.33 -52.76
N ASN A 355 2.83 -0.88 -52.54
CA ASN A 355 3.52 -1.64 -53.59
C ASN A 355 2.55 -2.01 -54.73
N GLU A 356 1.33 -2.43 -54.41
CA GLU A 356 0.30 -2.74 -55.41
C GLU A 356 -0.07 -1.52 -56.26
N THR A 357 -0.22 -0.35 -55.61
CA THR A 357 -0.43 0.94 -56.27
C THR A 357 0.67 1.24 -57.30
N GLN A 358 1.94 1.11 -56.91
CA GLN A 358 3.08 1.35 -57.80
C GLN A 358 3.11 0.39 -59.00
N MET A 359 2.73 -0.87 -58.80
CA MET A 359 2.68 -1.87 -59.87
C MET A 359 1.56 -1.56 -60.88
N ILE A 360 0.37 -1.18 -60.39
CA ILE A 360 -0.75 -0.82 -61.26
C ILE A 360 -0.45 0.48 -62.02
N ASP A 361 0.10 1.50 -61.37
CA ASP A 361 0.51 2.76 -62.02
C ASP A 361 1.53 2.51 -63.15
N ARG A 362 2.52 1.64 -62.94
CA ARG A 362 3.45 1.20 -64.00
C ARG A 362 2.73 0.49 -65.14
N THR A 363 1.76 -0.37 -64.83
CA THR A 363 1.00 -1.11 -65.84
C THR A 363 0.13 -0.16 -66.69
N ILE A 364 -0.56 0.80 -66.06
CA ILE A 364 -1.32 1.84 -66.74
C ILE A 364 -0.41 2.66 -67.66
N THR A 365 0.76 3.07 -67.16
CA THR A 365 1.74 3.86 -67.92
C THR A 365 2.23 3.09 -69.15
N ASN A 366 2.52 1.79 -69.00
CA ASN A 366 2.90 0.92 -70.11
C ASN A 366 1.77 0.77 -71.14
N HIS A 367 0.54 0.53 -70.71
CA HIS A 367 -0.61 0.45 -71.61
C HIS A 367 -0.84 1.75 -72.37
N GLN A 368 -0.75 2.92 -71.71
CA GLN A 368 -0.86 4.23 -72.37
C GLN A 368 0.21 4.42 -73.45
N ARG A 369 1.45 4.03 -73.16
CA ARG A 369 2.55 4.09 -74.11
C ARG A 369 2.25 3.21 -75.34
N THR A 370 1.90 1.94 -75.14
CA THR A 370 1.60 1.00 -76.24
C THR A 370 0.38 1.44 -77.05
N MET A 371 -0.65 1.97 -76.39
CA MET A 371 -1.82 2.54 -77.08
C MET A 371 -1.42 3.73 -77.98
N THR A 372 -0.49 4.57 -77.53
CA THR A 372 0.02 5.71 -78.31
C THR A 372 0.77 5.22 -79.55
N GLU A 373 1.65 4.24 -79.39
CA GLU A 373 2.39 3.58 -80.49
C GLU A 373 1.43 2.92 -81.51
N HIS A 374 0.36 2.28 -81.04
CA HIS A 374 -0.69 1.72 -81.89
C HIS A 374 -1.50 2.80 -82.61
N GLN A 375 -1.82 3.91 -81.95
CA GLN A 375 -2.55 5.03 -82.55
C GLN A 375 -1.73 5.68 -83.68
N ASP A 376 -0.43 5.85 -83.48
CA ASP A 376 0.49 6.35 -84.51
C ASP A 376 0.53 5.40 -85.72
N SER A 377 0.57 4.09 -85.46
CA SER A 377 0.55 3.05 -86.48
C SER A 377 -0.77 3.01 -87.26
N ILE A 378 -1.92 3.11 -86.58
CA ILE A 378 -3.25 3.21 -87.20
C ILE A 378 -3.31 4.45 -88.10
N THR A 379 -2.82 5.60 -87.62
CA THR A 379 -2.81 6.85 -88.39
C THR A 379 -1.92 6.74 -89.63
N SER A 380 -0.74 6.10 -89.50
CA SER A 380 0.16 5.81 -90.62
C SER A 380 -0.51 4.89 -91.65
N ASN A 381 -1.08 3.76 -91.21
CA ASN A 381 -1.77 2.82 -92.08
C ASN A 381 -2.98 3.46 -92.76
N GLN A 382 -3.70 4.35 -92.10
CA GLN A 382 -4.79 5.12 -92.70
C GLN A 382 -4.28 5.99 -93.86
N ARG A 383 -3.15 6.70 -93.68
CA ARG A 383 -2.53 7.50 -94.77
C ARG A 383 -2.10 6.59 -95.93
N ASN A 384 -1.47 5.46 -95.63
CA ASN A 384 -1.04 4.49 -96.64
C ASN A 384 -2.22 3.89 -97.40
N LEU A 385 -3.33 3.61 -96.71
CA LEU A 385 -4.54 3.05 -97.31
C LEU A 385 -5.24 4.06 -98.23
N VAL A 386 -5.28 5.34 -97.84
CA VAL A 386 -5.73 6.44 -98.70
C VAL A 386 -4.86 6.53 -99.95
N LYS A 387 -3.52 6.47 -99.79
CA LYS A 387 -2.59 6.49 -100.93
C LYS A 387 -2.79 5.28 -101.86
N ALA A 388 -2.81 4.06 -101.30
CA ALA A 388 -3.04 2.84 -102.06
C ALA A 388 -4.40 2.83 -102.77
N THR A 389 -5.44 3.42 -102.17
CA THR A 389 -6.76 3.58 -102.80
C THR A 389 -6.72 4.54 -103.97
N ASN A 390 -6.02 5.68 -103.84
CA ASN A 390 -5.84 6.63 -104.94
C ASN A 390 -5.02 6.00 -106.08
N ASP A 391 -3.92 5.32 -105.76
CA ASP A 391 -3.05 4.63 -106.73
C ASP A 391 -3.83 3.51 -107.44
N LEU A 392 -4.65 2.74 -106.70
CA LEU A 392 -5.55 1.74 -107.26
C LEU A 392 -6.54 2.39 -108.24
N GLN A 393 -7.20 3.48 -107.87
CA GLN A 393 -8.18 4.16 -108.73
C GLN A 393 -7.55 4.73 -110.00
N GLN A 394 -6.34 5.31 -109.89
CA GLN A 394 -5.56 5.72 -111.05
C GLN A 394 -5.19 4.53 -111.94
N LYS A 395 -4.72 3.42 -111.36
CA LYS A 395 -4.36 2.22 -112.12
C LYS A 395 -5.56 1.53 -112.76
N GLN A 396 -6.71 1.50 -112.10
CA GLN A 396 -7.98 1.05 -112.71
C GLN A 396 -8.31 1.88 -113.95
N THR A 397 -8.14 3.19 -113.88
CA THR A 397 -8.36 4.10 -115.03
C THR A 397 -7.38 3.80 -116.17
N ILE A 398 -6.10 3.59 -115.86
CA ILE A 398 -5.07 3.23 -116.85
C ILE A 398 -5.36 1.86 -117.49
N VAL A 399 -5.73 0.86 -116.70
CA VAL A 399 -6.13 -0.47 -117.20
C VAL A 399 -7.32 -0.35 -118.14
N GLU A 400 -8.34 0.44 -117.77
CA GLU A 400 -9.53 0.65 -118.60
C GLU A 400 -9.20 1.34 -119.93
N LEU A 401 -8.34 2.36 -119.90
CA LEU A 401 -7.82 3.04 -121.10
C LEU A 401 -7.00 2.08 -121.98
N SER A 402 -6.11 1.26 -121.40
CA SER A 402 -5.36 0.24 -122.13
C SER A 402 -6.28 -0.84 -122.71
N LYS A 403 -7.33 -1.26 -122.01
CA LYS A 403 -8.37 -2.18 -122.55
C LYS A 403 -9.06 -1.56 -123.76
N GLN A 404 -9.50 -0.30 -123.67
CA GLN A 404 -10.11 0.42 -124.79
C GLN A 404 -9.15 0.55 -125.98
N LYS A 405 -7.86 0.82 -125.73
CA LYS A 405 -6.83 0.93 -126.76
C LYS A 405 -6.51 -0.41 -127.41
N VAL A 406 -6.41 -1.50 -126.65
CA VAL A 406 -6.29 -2.86 -127.16
C VAL A 406 -7.50 -3.21 -128.03
N GLN A 407 -8.72 -2.85 -127.61
CA GLN A 407 -9.94 -3.06 -128.39
C GLN A 407 -9.94 -2.25 -129.69
N SER A 408 -9.55 -0.97 -129.65
CA SER A 408 -9.48 -0.11 -130.84
C SER A 408 -8.41 -0.58 -131.83
N LEU A 409 -7.24 -1.03 -131.35
CA LEU A 409 -6.20 -1.64 -132.18
C LEU A 409 -6.65 -2.97 -132.79
N LYS A 410 -7.36 -3.82 -132.01
CA LYS A 410 -7.98 -5.06 -132.53
C LYS A 410 -9.00 -4.76 -133.62
N GLN A 411 -9.83 -3.74 -133.43
CA GLN A 411 -10.81 -3.29 -134.42
C GLN A 411 -10.12 -2.71 -135.65
N SER A 412 -9.08 -1.88 -135.48
CA SER A 412 -8.28 -1.34 -136.59
C SER A 412 -7.60 -2.44 -137.41
N ILE A 413 -7.05 -3.49 -136.77
CA ILE A 413 -6.52 -4.67 -137.48
C ILE A 413 -7.63 -5.39 -138.25
N ARG A 414 -8.82 -5.53 -137.65
CA ARG A 414 -10.00 -6.13 -138.30
C ARG A 414 -10.40 -5.33 -139.54
N ASP A 415 -10.53 -4.01 -139.39
CA ASP A 415 -10.91 -3.07 -140.44
C ASP A 415 -9.87 -3.02 -141.59
N LYS A 416 -8.58 -2.98 -141.26
CA LYS A 416 -7.48 -3.05 -142.24
C LYS A 416 -7.41 -4.40 -142.94
N LYS A 417 -7.73 -5.51 -142.26
CA LYS A 417 -7.85 -6.84 -142.89
C LYS A 417 -9.05 -6.91 -143.85
N SER A 418 -10.20 -6.34 -143.49
CA SER A 418 -11.36 -6.21 -144.40
C SER A 418 -11.07 -5.29 -145.58
N PHE A 419 -10.37 -4.18 -145.38
CA PHE A 419 -9.92 -3.30 -146.46
C PHE A 419 -8.96 -4.04 -147.42
N ARG A 420 -7.97 -4.77 -146.88
CA ARG A 420 -7.06 -5.61 -147.70
C ARG A 420 -7.83 -6.70 -148.48
N LYS A 421 -8.85 -7.32 -147.87
CA LYS A 421 -9.75 -8.26 -148.55
C LYS A 421 -10.56 -7.58 -149.67
N ASN A 422 -11.07 -6.38 -149.46
CA ASN A 422 -11.81 -5.61 -150.48
C ASN A 422 -10.90 -5.14 -151.63
N VAL A 423 -9.65 -4.74 -151.34
CA VAL A 423 -8.67 -4.39 -152.37
C VAL A 423 -8.22 -5.63 -153.16
N GLN A 424 -8.08 -6.80 -152.51
CA GLN A 424 -7.83 -8.07 -153.22
C GLN A 424 -9.03 -8.52 -154.06
N ALA A 425 -10.27 -8.30 -153.59
CA ALA A 425 -11.49 -8.58 -154.35
C ALA A 425 -11.60 -7.67 -155.58
N ASN A 426 -11.26 -6.39 -155.47
CA ASN A 426 -11.27 -5.45 -156.61
C ASN A 426 -10.12 -5.66 -157.60
N ARG A 427 -9.01 -6.32 -157.20
CA ARG A 427 -7.89 -6.65 -158.10
C ARG A 427 -8.20 -7.81 -159.05
N TRP A 428 -9.25 -8.59 -158.79
CA TRP A 428 -9.73 -9.67 -159.66
C TRP A 428 -10.84 -9.21 -160.64
N ALA A 429 -11.33 -7.97 -160.53
CA ALA A 429 -12.39 -7.43 -161.38
C ALA A 429 -11.89 -6.58 -162.57
N ALA A 430 -10.58 -6.42 -162.77
CA ALA A 430 -10.03 -5.60 -163.85
C ALA A 430 -8.82 -6.27 -164.55
N SER A 431 -9.12 -7.17 -165.49
CA SER A 431 -8.27 -7.45 -166.66
C SER A 431 -9.11 -8.08 -167.81
N PRO A 432 -8.74 -7.85 -169.09
CA PRO A 432 -9.70 -7.65 -170.19
C PRO A 432 -9.60 -8.64 -171.38
N SER A 433 -10.70 -8.90 -172.10
CA SER A 433 -10.70 -9.54 -173.45
C SER A 433 -11.93 -9.09 -174.27
N LYS A 434 -11.78 -8.24 -175.29
CA LYS A 434 -11.52 -8.53 -176.73
C LYS A 434 -12.65 -9.24 -177.51
N VAL A 435 -13.37 -8.44 -178.31
CA VAL A 435 -13.59 -8.52 -179.79
C VAL A 435 -13.99 -9.85 -180.46
N ASN A 436 -15.17 -9.86 -181.13
CA ASN A 436 -15.40 -10.16 -182.57
C ASN A 436 -16.91 -9.98 -182.90
N LYS A 437 -17.34 -9.14 -183.85
CA LYS A 437 -17.35 -9.21 -185.34
C LYS A 437 -18.44 -10.13 -185.95
N SER A 438 -19.25 -9.48 -186.81
CA SER A 438 -20.07 -9.93 -187.96
C SER A 438 -21.31 -10.79 -187.73
N GLY A 439 -22.44 -10.22 -188.18
CA GLY A 439 -23.79 -10.78 -188.22
C GLY A 439 -24.80 -9.64 -188.19
#